data_AF-A0A8K0U7D2-F1
#
_entry.id   AF-A0A8K0U7D2-F1
#
_cell.length_a   1.000
_cell.length_b   1.000
_cell.length_c   1.000
_cell.angle_alpha   90.00
_cell.angle_beta   90.00
_cell.angle_gamma   90.00
#
_symmetry.space_group_name_H-M   'P 1'
#
loop_
_entity.id
_entity.type
_entity.pdbx_description
1 polymer ?
#
loop_
_entity_poly.entity_id
_entity_poly.type
_entity_poly.pdbx_seq_one_letter_code
_entity_poly.pdbx_strand_id
1 'polypeptide(L)'
;MSSSCDALLRALKSCLLASDCVQKHGFLPSECLKRHTDELPEACQNLRKATFECKRNMLDMRKRFRGNTVGISAEKLRETSPSPVKL
;
A
#
# COMPACT_ATOMS: atom_id res chain seq x y z
N MET A 1 13.54 7.52 2.61
CA MET A 1 12.49 7.44 1.58
C MET A 1 11.37 8.36 2.05
N SER A 2 10.84 9.22 1.18
CA SER A 2 9.84 10.24 1.56
C SER A 2 8.61 9.59 2.21
N SER A 3 8.22 10.12 3.36
CA SER A 3 7.14 9.59 4.21
C SER A 3 5.78 9.49 3.53
N SER A 4 5.57 10.23 2.44
CA SER A 4 4.26 10.39 1.79
C SER A 4 3.60 9.09 1.31
N CYS A 5 4.35 8.02 1.03
CA CYS A 5 3.78 6.73 0.62
C CYS A 5 3.98 5.61 1.65
N ASP A 6 4.59 5.90 2.79
CA ASP A 6 4.89 4.87 3.81
C ASP A 6 3.60 4.30 4.42
N ALA A 7 2.52 5.08 4.45
CA ALA A 7 1.20 4.62 4.83
C ALA A 7 0.69 3.48 3.97
N LEU A 8 0.64 3.73 2.67
CA LEU A 8 0.19 2.75 1.69
C LEU A 8 1.12 1.54 1.64
N LEU A 9 2.44 1.74 1.77
CA LEU A 9 3.40 0.64 1.75
C LEU A 9 3.25 -0.28 2.97
N ARG A 10 3.05 0.26 4.18
CA ARG A 10 2.82 -0.58 5.35
C ARG A 10 1.48 -1.32 5.24
N ALA A 11 0.42 -0.63 4.81
CA ALA A 11 -0.89 -1.25 4.60
C ALA A 11 -0.85 -2.37 3.55
N LEU A 12 -0.14 -2.17 2.44
CA LEU A 12 0.05 -3.20 1.41
C LEU A 12 0.81 -4.41 1.96
N LYS A 13 1.89 -4.18 2.72
CA LYS A 13 2.66 -5.26 3.35
C LYS A 13 1.81 -6.09 4.31
N SER A 14 1.05 -5.44 5.19
CA SER A 14 0.15 -6.15 6.12
C SER A 14 -0.91 -6.94 5.35
N CYS A 15 -1.45 -6.38 4.27
CA CYS A 15 -2.44 -7.07 3.43
C CYS A 15 -1.86 -8.34 2.80
N LEU A 16 -0.63 -8.28 2.28
CA LEU A 16 0.04 -9.43 1.67
C LEU A 16 0.38 -10.51 2.70
N LEU A 17 0.82 -10.14 3.90
CA LEU A 17 1.13 -11.12 4.95
C LEU A 17 -0.13 -11.85 5.45
N ALA A 18 -1.30 -11.21 5.34
CA ALA A 18 -2.58 -11.81 5.69
C ALA A 18 -3.23 -12.57 4.53
N SER A 19 -2.72 -12.46 3.29
CA SER A 19 -3.35 -13.08 2.14
C SER A 19 -2.97 -14.55 1.99
N ASP A 20 -3.85 -15.30 1.33
CA ASP A 20 -3.67 -16.72 1.06
C ASP A 20 -2.39 -17.02 0.28
N CYS A 21 -1.95 -16.11 -0.58
CA CYS A 21 -0.70 -16.27 -1.34
C CYS A 21 0.53 -16.43 -0.44
N VAL A 22 0.58 -15.73 0.69
CA VAL A 22 1.69 -15.87 1.65
C VAL A 22 1.37 -16.93 2.70
N GLN A 23 0.15 -16.96 3.24
CA GLN A 23 -0.20 -17.88 4.34
C GLN A 23 -0.38 -19.33 3.92
N LYS A 24 -1.07 -19.57 2.80
CA LYS A 24 -1.37 -20.93 2.32
C LYS A 24 -0.28 -21.46 1.39
N HIS A 25 0.17 -20.63 0.45
CA HIS A 25 1.14 -21.06 -0.56
C HIS A 25 2.60 -20.82 -0.17
N GLY A 26 2.86 -20.00 0.86
CA GLY A 26 4.23 -19.74 1.34
C GLY A 26 5.08 -18.93 0.37
N PHE A 27 4.48 -18.25 -0.61
CA PHE A 27 5.23 -17.44 -1.57
C PHE A 27 5.73 -16.15 -0.93
N LEU A 28 6.84 -15.62 -1.46
CA LEU A 28 7.32 -14.30 -1.06
C LEU A 28 6.28 -13.23 -1.46
N PRO A 29 6.05 -12.20 -0.63
CA PRO A 29 5.14 -11.10 -0.96
C PRO A 29 5.46 -10.44 -2.32
N SER A 30 6.74 -10.39 -2.70
CA SER A 30 7.19 -9.90 -4.00
C SER A 30 6.75 -10.79 -5.17
N GLU A 31 6.71 -12.11 -4.99
CA GLU A 31 6.22 -13.06 -6.01
C GLU A 31 4.70 -13.00 -6.10
N CYS A 32 3.99 -12.88 -4.98
CA CYS A 32 2.54 -12.65 -4.97
C CYS A 32 2.15 -11.42 -5.82
N LEU A 33 2.95 -10.36 -5.75
CA LEU A 33 2.75 -9.17 -6.56
C LEU A 33 3.14 -9.35 -8.03
N LYS A 34 3.98 -10.31 -8.41
CA LYS A 34 4.40 -10.47 -9.81
C LYS A 34 3.56 -11.48 -10.56
N ARG A 35 3.20 -12.58 -9.91
CA ARG A 35 2.62 -13.76 -10.56
C ARG A 35 1.20 -14.08 -10.11
N HIS A 36 0.81 -13.68 -8.90
CA HIS A 36 -0.48 -14.05 -8.29
C HIS A 36 -1.32 -12.82 -7.96
N THR A 37 -1.28 -11.79 -8.80
CA THR A 37 -2.04 -10.56 -8.55
C THR A 37 -3.55 -10.77 -8.53
N ASP A 38 -4.03 -11.70 -9.34
CA ASP A 38 -5.46 -11.92 -9.55
C ASP A 38 -6.05 -12.81 -8.45
N GLU A 39 -5.22 -13.61 -7.79
CA GLU A 39 -5.56 -14.43 -6.61
C GLU A 39 -5.57 -13.61 -5.32
N LEU A 40 -5.01 -12.39 -5.33
CA LEU A 40 -5.00 -11.53 -4.15
C LEU A 40 -6.39 -10.94 -3.89
N PRO A 41 -6.77 -10.75 -2.62
CA PRO A 41 -7.99 -10.05 -2.26
C PRO A 41 -8.06 -8.66 -2.90
N GLU A 42 -9.26 -8.22 -3.26
CA GLU A 42 -9.50 -6.92 -3.91
C GLU A 42 -8.89 -5.75 -3.10
N ALA A 43 -8.95 -5.82 -1.77
CA ALA A 43 -8.32 -4.86 -0.88
C ALA A 43 -6.80 -4.72 -1.12
N CYS A 44 -6.08 -5.84 -1.30
CA CYS A 44 -4.65 -5.83 -1.57
C CYS A 44 -4.35 -5.32 -2.99
N GLN A 45 -5.21 -5.64 -3.96
CA GLN A 45 -5.09 -5.11 -5.32
C GLN A 45 -5.27 -3.59 -5.35
N ASN A 46 -6.23 -3.06 -4.60
CA ASN A 46 -6.47 -1.62 -4.48
C ASN A 46 -5.30 -0.92 -3.79
N LEU A 47 -4.75 -1.49 -2.71
CA LEU A 47 -3.54 -0.97 -2.05
C LEU A 47 -2.32 -0.99 -3.00
N ARG A 48 -2.18 -2.03 -3.83
CA ARG A 48 -1.13 -2.08 -4.85
C ARG A 48 -1.27 -0.93 -5.85
N LYS A 49 -2.48 -0.71 -6.40
CA LYS A 49 -2.74 0.41 -7.33
C LYS A 49 -2.43 1.75 -6.66
N ALA A 50 -2.92 1.97 -5.44
CA ALA A 50 -2.68 3.20 -4.68
C ALA A 50 -1.19 3.44 -4.39
N THR A 51 -0.43 2.42 -3.99
CA THR A 51 1.03 2.55 -3.79
C THR A 51 1.77 2.89 -5.07
N PHE A 52 1.37 2.30 -6.21
CA PHE A 52 1.94 2.61 -7.51
C PHE A 52 1.67 4.05 -7.93
N GLU A 53 0.41 4.50 -7.81
CA GLU A 53 0.02 5.88 -8.10
C GLU A 53 0.72 6.87 -7.17
N CYS A 54 0.83 6.55 -5.89
CA CYS A 54 1.54 7.38 -4.92
C CYS A 54 2.99 7.61 -5.33
N LYS A 55 3.71 6.53 -5.69
CA LYS A 55 5.10 6.63 -6.17
C LYS A 55 5.19 7.37 -7.51
N ARG A 56 4.27 7.12 -8.43
CA ARG A 56 4.21 7.81 -9.72
C ARG A 56 4.03 9.32 -9.54
N ASN A 57 3.13 9.73 -8.66
CA ASN A 57 2.87 11.14 -8.36
C ASN A 57 4.07 11.86 -7.72
N MET A 58 4.96 11.15 -7.02
CA MET A 58 6.19 11.75 -6.49
C MET A 58 7.21 12.11 -7.58
N LEU A 59 7.20 11.34 -8.67
CA LEU A 59 8.04 11.59 -9.84
C LEU A 59 7.41 12.62 -10.79
N ASP A 60 6.09 12.81 -10.73
CA ASP A 60 5.38 13.80 -11.53
C ASP A 60 5.59 15.23 -11.01
N MET A 61 6.35 16.04 -11.76
CA MET A 61 6.65 17.44 -11.45
C MET A 61 5.38 18.30 -11.33
N ARG A 62 4.31 17.99 -12.10
CA ARG A 62 3.06 18.75 -12.08
C ARG A 62 2.32 18.61 -10.75
N LYS A 63 2.50 17.47 -10.08
CA LYS A 63 1.86 17.13 -8.80
C LYS A 63 2.66 17.63 -7.59
N ARG A 64 3.93 18.02 -7.77
CA ARG A 64 4.78 18.55 -6.68
C ARG A 64 4.22 19.83 -6.06
N PHE A 65 3.68 20.73 -6.89
CA PHE A 65 3.13 22.01 -6.41
C PHE A 65 1.79 21.87 -5.67
N ARG A 66 0.98 20.86 -6.02
CA ARG A 66 -0.35 20.63 -5.42
C ARG A 66 -0.37 19.55 -4.33
N GLY A 67 0.76 18.88 -4.11
CA GLY A 67 0.87 17.76 -3.19
C GLY A 67 0.37 16.44 -3.78
N ASN A 68 0.94 15.32 -3.28
CA ASN A 68 0.51 13.98 -3.65
C ASN A 68 -0.76 13.59 -2.88
N THR A 69 -1.93 13.86 -3.46
CA THR A 69 -3.24 13.61 -2.83
C THR A 69 -3.42 12.16 -2.39
N VAL A 70 -2.88 11.19 -3.14
CA VAL A 70 -3.00 9.76 -2.82
C VAL A 70 -2.21 9.41 -1.54
N GLY A 71 -1.01 9.97 -1.41
CA GLY A 71 -0.19 9.78 -0.21
C GLY A 71 -0.77 10.50 1.02
N ILE A 72 -1.27 11.72 0.83
CA ILE A 72 -1.87 12.53 1.91
C ILE A 72 -3.16 11.87 2.42
N SER A 73 -4.03 11.37 1.54
CA SER A 73 -5.26 10.67 1.93
C SER A 73 -4.97 9.39 2.73
N ALA A 74 -3.88 8.70 2.43
CA ALA A 74 -3.51 7.48 3.13
C ALA A 74 -2.99 7.73 4.56
N GLU A 75 -2.27 8.83 4.79
CA GLU A 75 -1.89 9.23 6.16
C GLU A 75 -3.13 9.66 6.95
N LYS A 76 -4.07 10.38 6.32
CA LYS A 76 -5.34 10.76 6.95
C LYS A 76 -6.23 9.55 7.32
N LEU A 77 -6.19 8.48 6.53
CA LEU A 77 -6.87 7.21 6.85
C LEU A 77 -6.25 6.50 8.06
N ARG A 78 -4.95 6.70 8.33
CA ARG A 78 -4.33 6.20 9.57
C ARG A 78 -4.76 7.00 10.80
N GLU A 79 -4.90 8.31 10.68
CA GLU A 79 -5.32 9.17 11.80
C GLU A 79 -6.80 8.98 12.17
N THR A 80 -7.63 8.54 11.22
CA THR A 80 -9.07 8.32 11.42
C THR A 80 -9.45 6.88 11.79
N SER A 81 -8.47 5.96 11.86
CA SER A 81 -8.65 4.60 12.40
C SER A 81 -7.97 4.47 13.77
N PRO A 82 -8.62 4.87 14.88
CA PRO A 82 -8.09 4.58 16.19
C PRO A 82 -8.34 3.09 16.45
N SER A 83 -7.30 2.26 16.49
CA SER A 83 -7.32 1.04 17.30
C SER A 83 -5.90 0.55 17.62
N PRO A 84 -5.72 -0.05 18.81
CA PRO A 84 -4.54 0.17 19.62
C PRO A 84 -3.64 -1.05 19.62
N VAL A 85 -2.37 -0.90 19.27
CA VAL A 85 -1.32 -1.76 19.82
C VAL A 85 -0.09 -0.90 20.07
N LYS A 86 -0.11 -0.21 21.21
CA LYS A 86 1.13 0.10 21.94
C LYS A 86 1.39 -1.13 22.80
N LEU A 87 2.51 -1.82 22.55
CA LEU A 87 3.21 -2.53 23.61
C LEU A 87 4.33 -1.61 24.10
#